data_AF-A0A2W4IMM6-F1
#
_entry.id   AF-A0A2W4IMM6-F1
#
_cell.length_a   1.000
_cell.length_b   1.000
_cell.length_c   1.000
_cell.angle_alpha   90.00
_cell.angle_beta   90.00
_cell.angle_gamma   90.00
#
_symmetry.space_group_name_H-M   'P 1'
#
loop_
_entity.id
_entity.type
_entity.pdbx_description
1 polymer ?
#
loop_
_entity_poly.entity_id
_entity_poly.type
_entity_poly.pdbx_seq_one_letter_code
_entity_poly.pdbx_strand_id
1 'polypeptide(L)'
;MKIYVKDRKINFHEEGKEYELANDFLDGLRLGATEYFIEESEEGIRLIAPDGGPIRPIHYVTIEIPLSVLATNEELQKKLVFLRLVYSHMESITRKGITYLSHIDITDILDFLPKEEFIKFKAAGVRFPADVEALYSDTTEDEETTV
;
A
#
# COMPACT_ATOMS: atom_id res chain seq x y z
N MET A 1 -11.82 19.56 -13.29
CA MET A 1 -10.75 19.63 -14.30
C MET A 1 -10.09 18.27 -14.41
N LYS A 2 -9.94 17.70 -15.61
CA LYS A 2 -9.30 16.38 -15.82
C LYS A 2 -7.81 16.55 -16.04
N ILE A 3 -7.02 15.67 -15.45
CA ILE A 3 -5.57 15.74 -15.49
C ILE A 3 -4.98 14.45 -16.06
N TYR A 4 -3.98 14.58 -16.93
CA TYR A 4 -3.18 13.47 -17.40
C TYR A 4 -1.74 13.63 -16.91
N VAL A 5 -1.26 12.61 -16.19
CA VAL A 5 0.13 12.52 -15.74
C VAL A 5 0.90 11.69 -16.76
N LYS A 6 1.90 12.29 -17.40
CA LYS A 6 2.80 11.61 -18.35
C LYS A 6 4.23 12.03 -18.05
N ASP A 7 5.14 11.06 -17.92
CA ASP A 7 6.58 11.30 -17.71
C ASP A 7 6.89 12.23 -16.52
N ARG A 8 6.22 12.02 -15.37
CA ARG A 8 6.33 12.86 -14.16
C ARG A 8 5.94 14.33 -14.35
N LYS A 9 5.25 14.66 -15.45
CA LYS A 9 4.74 15.98 -15.75
C LYS A 9 3.22 15.93 -15.87
N ILE A 10 2.57 16.91 -15.27
CA ILE A 10 1.13 17.10 -15.36
C ILE A 10 0.83 18.12 -16.45
N ASN A 11 0.02 17.74 -17.44
CA ASN A 11 -0.43 18.66 -18.48
C ASN A 11 -1.94 18.90 -18.33
N PHE A 12 -2.34 20.15 -18.12
CA PHE A 12 -3.74 20.55 -18.09
C PHE A 12 -4.19 20.91 -19.51
N HIS A 13 -5.02 20.05 -20.11
CA HIS A 13 -5.40 20.20 -21.51
C HIS A 13 -6.39 21.35 -21.75
N GLU A 14 -7.10 21.84 -20.73
CA GLU A 14 -8.20 22.81 -20.92
C GLU A 14 -7.79 24.29 -20.88
N GLU A 15 -6.61 24.67 -20.36
CA GLU A 15 -6.20 26.09 -20.30
C GLU A 15 -4.78 26.42 -20.80
N GLY A 16 -4.00 25.42 -21.24
CA GLY A 16 -2.62 25.69 -21.71
C GLY A 16 -1.67 26.24 -20.63
N LYS A 17 -2.03 26.07 -19.36
CA LYS A 17 -1.19 26.41 -18.20
C LYS A 17 -0.44 25.16 -17.75
N GLU A 18 0.88 25.23 -17.67
CA GLU A 18 1.72 24.21 -17.07
C GLU A 18 1.95 24.55 -15.59
N TYR A 19 1.79 23.57 -14.70
CA TYR A 19 2.18 23.71 -13.30
C TYR A 19 3.15 22.57 -12.95
N GLU A 20 4.25 22.92 -12.31
CA GLU A 20 5.25 21.97 -11.82
C GLU A 20 4.87 21.54 -10.39
N LEU A 21 4.54 20.26 -10.22
CA LEU A 21 4.32 19.70 -8.88
C LEU A 21 5.66 19.38 -8.23
N ALA A 22 5.75 19.58 -6.91
CA ALA A 22 6.89 19.12 -6.13
C ALA A 22 7.02 17.60 -6.25
N ASN A 23 8.26 17.11 -6.39
CA ASN A 23 8.56 15.69 -6.62
C ASN A 23 7.90 14.75 -5.61
N ASP A 24 7.77 15.20 -4.35
CA ASP A 24 7.18 14.43 -3.26
C ASP A 24 5.70 14.07 -3.49
N PHE A 25 5.00 14.79 -4.39
CA PHE A 25 3.61 14.49 -4.77
C PHE A 25 3.50 13.38 -5.82
N LEU A 26 4.56 13.13 -6.60
CA LEU A 26 4.55 12.13 -7.66
C LEU A 26 4.68 10.71 -7.11
N ASP A 27 5.35 10.55 -5.97
CA ASP A 27 5.59 9.25 -5.32
C ASP A 27 4.31 8.67 -4.68
N GLY A 28 3.27 9.51 -4.46
CA GLY A 28 1.94 9.09 -4.00
C GLY A 28 0.94 8.77 -5.12
N LEU A 29 1.30 9.01 -6.38
CA LEU A 29 0.41 8.73 -7.50
C LEU A 29 0.38 7.24 -7.79
N ARG A 30 -0.82 6.64 -7.68
CA ARG A 30 -1.10 5.30 -8.24
C ARG A 30 -0.73 5.24 -9.72
N LEU A 31 0.45 4.68 -10.02
CA LEU A 31 0.91 4.43 -11.39
C LEU A 31 -0.15 3.60 -12.14
N GLY A 32 -0.67 4.14 -13.25
CA GLY A 32 -1.74 3.52 -14.05
C GLY A 32 -3.14 4.06 -13.82
N ALA A 33 -3.35 4.99 -12.87
CA ALA A 33 -4.60 5.72 -12.77
C ALA A 33 -4.73 6.74 -13.92
N THR A 34 -5.80 6.61 -14.69
CA THR A 34 -6.04 7.40 -15.91
C THR A 34 -6.65 8.78 -15.65
N GLU A 35 -7.21 9.00 -14.45
CA GLU A 35 -7.94 10.22 -14.11
C GLU A 35 -7.71 10.60 -12.63
N TYR A 36 -7.18 11.80 -12.41
CA TYR A 36 -7.15 12.48 -11.11
C TYR A 36 -8.01 13.74 -11.19
N PHE A 37 -8.66 14.09 -10.09
CA PHE A 37 -9.44 15.32 -9.96
C PHE A 37 -8.62 16.39 -9.25
N ILE A 38 -8.97 17.65 -9.49
CA ILE A 38 -8.40 18.80 -8.79
C ILE A 38 -9.49 19.43 -7.97
N GLU A 39 -9.16 19.75 -6.72
CA GLU A 39 -9.90 20.69 -5.90
C GLU A 39 -9.03 21.92 -5.64
N GLU A 40 -9.52 23.09 -6.05
CA GLU A 40 -8.92 24.37 -5.71
C GLU A 40 -9.50 24.85 -4.37
N SER A 41 -8.62 25.15 -3.42
CA SER A 41 -8.96 25.69 -2.11
C SER A 41 -8.16 26.97 -1.84
N GLU A 42 -8.54 27.74 -0.81
CA GLU A 42 -7.77 28.92 -0.39
C GLU A 42 -6.32 28.58 0.01
N GLU A 43 -6.05 27.31 0.35
CA GLU A 43 -4.72 26.79 0.68
C GLU A 43 -3.91 26.30 -0.54
N GLY A 44 -4.51 26.36 -1.73
CA GLY A 44 -3.89 25.94 -2.99
C GLY A 44 -4.61 24.76 -3.67
N ILE A 45 -3.92 24.18 -4.64
CA ILE A 45 -4.43 23.13 -5.53
C ILE A 45 -4.18 21.76 -4.88
N ARG A 46 -5.24 20.97 -4.70
CA ARG A 46 -5.19 19.60 -4.18
C ARG A 46 -5.57 18.61 -5.28
N LEU A 47 -4.83 17.50 -5.36
CA LEU A 47 -5.21 16.38 -6.20
C LEU A 47 -6.06 15.39 -5.41
N ILE A 48 -7.10 14.88 -6.06
CA ILE A 48 -8.02 13.89 -5.53
C ILE A 48 -7.94 12.64 -6.41
N ALA A 49 -7.79 11.49 -5.77
CA ALA A 49 -7.77 10.20 -6.44
C ALA A 49 -9.14 9.90 -7.09
N PRO A 50 -9.21 8.98 -8.07
CA PRO A 50 -10.46 8.68 -8.77
C PRO A 50 -11.59 8.15 -7.86
N ASP A 51 -11.26 7.66 -6.68
CA ASP A 51 -12.20 7.23 -5.63
C ASP A 51 -12.70 8.39 -4.73
N GLY A 52 -12.32 9.63 -5.04
CA GLY A 52 -12.69 10.80 -4.24
C GLY A 52 -11.84 10.98 -2.98
N GLY A 53 -10.85 10.10 -2.75
CA GLY A 53 -9.95 10.17 -1.61
C GLY A 53 -8.78 11.14 -1.81
N PRO A 54 -8.18 11.66 -0.72
CA PRO A 54 -6.91 12.39 -0.82
C PRO A 54 -5.83 11.46 -1.37
N ILE A 55 -4.96 11.99 -2.23
CA ILE A 55 -3.76 11.25 -2.67
C ILE A 55 -2.87 11.04 -1.46
N ARG A 56 -2.68 9.77 -1.08
CA ARG A 56 -1.81 9.39 0.03
C ARG A 56 -0.43 9.02 -0.54
N PRO A 57 0.68 9.43 0.11
CA PRO A 57 1.98 8.89 -0.22
C PRO A 57 1.94 7.37 -0.13
N ILE A 58 2.46 6.67 -1.13
CA ILE A 58 2.54 5.21 -1.08
C ILE A 58 3.59 4.83 -0.04
N HIS A 59 3.19 4.08 0.99
CA HIS A 59 4.10 3.63 2.04
C HIS A 59 4.37 2.13 1.89
N TYR A 60 5.49 1.81 1.25
CA TYR A 60 5.87 0.42 1.02
C TYR A 60 6.49 -0.22 2.25
N VAL A 61 5.99 -1.41 2.59
CA VAL A 61 6.53 -2.22 3.68
C VAL A 61 7.25 -3.46 3.16
N THR A 62 8.12 -4.02 3.99
CA THR A 62 8.82 -5.28 3.72
C THR A 62 8.57 -6.27 4.84
N ILE A 63 8.05 -7.45 4.51
CA ILE A 63 7.82 -8.56 5.43
C ILE A 63 8.96 -9.56 5.27
N GLU A 64 9.54 -10.02 6.38
CA GLU A 64 10.59 -11.03 6.37
C GLU A 64 10.03 -12.41 6.73
N ILE A 65 10.28 -13.39 5.87
CA ILE A 65 9.77 -14.75 6.03
C ILE A 65 10.98 -15.70 6.05
N PRO A 66 11.31 -16.33 7.19
CA PRO A 66 12.35 -17.35 7.20
C PRO A 66 12.01 -18.49 6.22
N LEU A 67 12.99 -18.93 5.44
CA LEU A 67 12.78 -19.95 4.42
C LEU A 67 12.31 -21.27 5.03
N SER A 68 12.74 -21.59 6.25
CA SER A 68 12.25 -22.75 7.01
C SER A 68 10.74 -22.68 7.27
N VAL A 69 10.24 -21.51 7.67
CA VAL A 69 8.82 -21.26 7.91
C VAL A 69 8.04 -21.34 6.61
N LEU A 70 8.57 -20.70 5.56
CA LEU A 70 7.95 -20.76 4.24
C LEU A 70 7.85 -22.18 3.71
N ALA A 71 8.88 -23.01 3.89
CA ALA A 71 8.92 -24.39 3.40
C ALA A 71 7.90 -25.31 4.11
N THR A 72 7.55 -25.03 5.36
CA THR A 72 6.68 -25.90 6.18
C THR A 72 5.25 -25.37 6.34
N ASN A 73 4.98 -24.13 5.95
CA ASN A 73 3.66 -23.50 6.13
C ASN A 73 2.93 -23.35 4.78
N GLU A 74 2.12 -24.35 4.41
CA GLU A 74 1.38 -24.37 3.14
C GLU A 74 0.41 -23.19 2.98
N GLU A 75 -0.18 -22.72 4.07
CA GLU A 75 -1.12 -21.60 4.05
C GLU A 75 -0.42 -20.29 3.71
N LEU A 76 0.75 -20.05 4.32
CA LEU A 76 1.61 -18.93 3.98
C LEU A 76 2.06 -19.00 2.51
N GLN A 77 2.43 -20.18 2.00
CA GLN A 77 2.77 -20.36 0.58
C GLN A 77 1.63 -19.97 -0.35
N LYS A 78 0.40 -20.46 -0.07
CA LYS A 78 -0.79 -20.13 -0.86
C LYS A 78 -1.07 -18.63 -0.84
N LYS A 79 -0.91 -17.99 0.33
CA LYS A 79 -1.09 -16.55 0.47
C LYS A 79 -0.08 -15.76 -0.36
N LEU A 80 1.19 -16.15 -0.34
CA LEU A 80 2.22 -15.50 -1.17
C LEU A 80 1.96 -15.65 -2.67
N VAL A 81 1.47 -16.82 -3.10
CA VAL A 81 1.05 -17.02 -4.49
C VAL A 81 -0.09 -16.07 -4.85
N PHE A 82 -1.10 -15.94 -3.97
CA PHE A 82 -2.20 -14.98 -4.17
C PHE A 82 -1.69 -13.53 -4.24
N LEU A 83 -0.84 -13.11 -3.31
CA LEU A 83 -0.26 -11.77 -3.28
C LEU A 83 0.51 -11.45 -4.57
N ARG A 84 1.25 -12.43 -5.11
CA ARG A 84 1.97 -12.27 -6.38
C ARG A 84 1.05 -12.11 -7.59
N LEU A 85 -0.18 -12.62 -7.52
CA LEU A 85 -1.15 -12.46 -8.62
C LEU A 85 -1.80 -11.08 -8.59
N VAL A 86 -2.04 -10.51 -7.41
CA VAL A 86 -2.76 -9.23 -7.25
C VAL A 86 -1.83 -8.02 -7.25
N TYR A 87 -0.57 -8.17 -6.80
CA TYR A 87 0.41 -7.09 -6.84
C TYR A 87 1.35 -7.18 -8.04
N SER A 88 1.20 -6.25 -8.97
CA SER A 88 2.02 -6.12 -10.19
C SER A 88 3.48 -5.74 -9.91
N HIS A 89 3.77 -5.08 -8.79
CA HIS A 89 5.11 -4.58 -8.43
C HIS A 89 5.68 -5.17 -7.15
N MET A 90 5.04 -6.20 -6.57
CA MET A 90 5.59 -6.87 -5.41
C MET A 90 6.91 -7.55 -5.76
N GLU A 91 7.92 -7.29 -4.93
CA GLU A 91 9.23 -7.93 -5.06
C GLU A 91 9.38 -9.04 -4.04
N SER A 92 9.98 -10.15 -4.47
CA SER A 92 10.34 -11.25 -3.59
C SER A 92 11.78 -11.65 -3.82
N ILE A 93 12.61 -11.52 -2.78
CA ILE A 93 14.04 -11.84 -2.82
C ILE A 93 14.37 -12.77 -1.66
N THR A 94 14.99 -13.91 -1.93
CA THR A 94 15.51 -14.81 -0.88
C THR A 94 17.01 -14.61 -0.73
N ARG A 95 17.46 -14.23 0.46
CA ARG A 95 18.88 -14.06 0.79
C ARG A 95 19.16 -14.56 2.20
N LYS A 96 20.26 -15.32 2.37
CA LYS A 96 20.68 -15.85 3.68
C LYS A 96 19.59 -16.63 4.43
N GLY A 97 18.75 -17.36 3.71
CA GLY A 97 17.67 -18.17 4.30
C GLY A 97 16.45 -17.37 4.76
N ILE A 98 16.32 -16.11 4.34
CA ILE A 98 15.14 -15.27 4.59
C ILE A 98 14.61 -14.79 3.24
N THR A 99 13.30 -14.93 3.04
CA THR A 99 12.56 -14.35 1.92
C THR A 99 12.00 -13.00 2.34
N TYR A 100 12.40 -11.96 1.64
CA TYR A 100 11.91 -10.59 1.79
C TYR A 100 10.78 -10.37 0.79
N LEU A 101 9.62 -9.96 1.28
CA LEU A 101 8.46 -9.60 0.49
C LEU A 101 8.25 -8.09 0.58
N SER A 102 8.54 -7.37 -0.48
CA SER A 102 8.62 -5.90 -0.51
C SER A 102 7.65 -5.30 -1.54
N HIS A 103 7.53 -3.97 -1.52
CA HIS A 103 6.64 -3.20 -2.39
C HIS A 103 5.15 -3.53 -2.20
N ILE A 104 4.76 -3.71 -0.94
CA ILE A 104 3.37 -3.81 -0.53
C ILE A 104 2.97 -2.49 0.11
N ASP A 105 1.89 -1.87 -0.37
CA ASP A 105 1.34 -0.67 0.27
C ASP A 105 0.75 -1.05 1.63
N ILE A 106 1.13 -0.31 2.67
CA ILE A 106 0.63 -0.51 4.03
C ILE A 106 -0.90 -0.41 4.11
N THR A 107 -1.53 0.38 3.24
CA THR A 107 -2.99 0.56 3.28
C THR A 107 -3.75 -0.72 2.99
N ASP A 108 -3.14 -1.62 2.23
CA ASP A 108 -3.79 -2.85 1.78
C ASP A 108 -3.55 -4.02 2.73
N ILE A 109 -2.64 -3.86 3.72
CA ILE A 109 -2.25 -4.90 4.66
C ILE A 109 -3.47 -5.47 5.37
N LEU A 110 -4.41 -4.62 5.80
CA LEU A 110 -5.61 -5.06 6.51
C LEU A 110 -6.58 -5.84 5.60
N ASP A 111 -6.58 -5.58 4.30
CA ASP A 111 -7.46 -6.25 3.35
C ASP A 111 -7.00 -7.68 3.05
N PHE A 112 -5.68 -7.91 2.95
CA PHE A 112 -5.16 -9.24 2.64
C PHE A 112 -4.62 -9.98 3.86
N LEU A 113 -4.31 -9.34 4.98
CA LEU A 113 -3.80 -10.00 6.18
C LEU A 113 -4.71 -9.72 7.38
N PRO A 114 -5.77 -10.53 7.58
CA PRO A 114 -6.61 -10.44 8.76
C PRO A 114 -5.81 -10.62 10.06
N LYS A 115 -6.32 -10.10 11.18
CA LYS A 115 -5.64 -10.15 12.48
C LYS A 115 -5.29 -11.57 12.91
N GLU A 116 -6.17 -12.53 12.64
CA GLU A 116 -5.97 -13.95 12.95
C GLU A 116 -4.78 -14.52 12.18
N GLU A 117 -4.67 -14.19 10.89
CA GLU A 117 -3.54 -14.60 10.04
C GLU A 117 -2.24 -13.90 10.48
N PHE A 118 -2.28 -12.61 10.81
CA PHE A 118 -1.14 -11.87 11.35
C PHE A 118 -0.58 -12.55 12.60
N ILE A 119 -1.43 -12.83 13.59
CA ILE A 119 -1.02 -13.49 14.85
C ILE A 119 -0.44 -14.87 14.55
N LYS A 120 -1.09 -15.64 13.69
CA LYS A 120 -0.66 -17.00 13.32
C LYS A 120 0.69 -17.00 12.61
N PHE A 121 0.90 -16.12 11.63
CA PHE A 121 2.16 -16.04 10.89
C PHE A 121 3.29 -15.46 11.76
N LYS A 122 2.99 -14.49 12.62
CA LYS A 122 3.95 -13.97 13.60
C LYS A 122 4.39 -15.07 14.57
N ALA A 123 3.46 -15.86 15.09
CA ALA A 123 3.78 -17.02 15.95
C ALA A 123 4.58 -18.10 15.21
N ALA A 124 4.36 -18.26 13.90
CA ALA A 124 5.15 -19.17 13.06
C ALA A 124 6.56 -18.66 12.74
N GLY A 125 6.91 -17.42 13.10
CA GLY A 125 8.23 -16.84 12.92
C GLY A 125 8.38 -15.86 11.76
N VAL A 126 7.28 -15.46 11.10
CA VAL A 126 7.28 -14.33 10.16
C VAL A 126 7.54 -13.03 10.94
N ARG A 127 8.40 -12.16 10.42
CA ARG A 127 8.71 -10.87 11.03
C ARG A 127 8.06 -9.77 10.21
N PHE A 128 7.22 -9.00 10.89
CA PHE A 128 6.55 -7.84 10.34
C PHE A 128 7.29 -6.57 10.75
N PRO A 129 7.35 -5.54 9.88
CA PRO A 129 7.92 -4.25 10.25
C PRO A 129 7.02 -3.53 11.27
N ALA A 130 7.60 -2.62 12.06
CA ALA A 130 6.90 -1.93 13.15
C ALA A 130 5.59 -1.26 12.70
N ASP A 131 5.59 -0.65 11.52
CA ASP A 131 4.41 0.02 10.97
C ASP A 131 3.25 -0.97 10.73
N VAL A 132 3.55 -2.19 10.29
CA VAL A 132 2.54 -3.26 10.14
C VAL A 132 2.09 -3.75 11.50
N GLU A 133 3.00 -3.89 12.47
CA GLU A 133 2.62 -4.30 13.83
C GLU A 133 1.70 -3.27 14.50
N ALA A 134 1.92 -1.98 14.24
CA ALA A 134 1.09 -0.89 14.75
C ALA A 134 -0.37 -1.01 14.29
N LEU A 135 -0.61 -1.45 13.04
CA LEU A 135 -1.97 -1.67 12.52
C LEU A 135 -2.80 -2.66 13.36
N TYR A 136 -2.16 -3.59 14.06
CA TYR A 136 -2.82 -4.58 14.91
C TYR A 136 -2.69 -4.27 16.41
N SER A 137 -1.97 -3.23 16.77
CA SER A 137 -1.75 -2.80 18.17
C SER A 137 -2.86 -1.91 18.69
N ASP A 138 -3.56 -1.20 17.80
CA ASP A 138 -4.65 -0.25 18.13
C ASP A 138 -6.03 -0.92 18.33
N THR A 139 -6.04 -2.13 18.89
CA THR A 139 -7.29 -2.83 19.24
C THR A 139 -7.31 -3.18 20.72
N THR A 140 -7.43 -2.15 21.56
CA THR A 140 -8.13 -2.24 22.85
C THR A 140 -9.53 -1.68 22.67
N GLU A 141 -10.50 -2.60 22.65
CA GLU A 141 -11.91 -2.54 23.06
C GLU A 141 -12.67 -1.20 23.08
N ASP A 142 -13.75 -1.14 22.28
CA ASP A 142 -15.09 -0.81 22.79
C ASP A 142 -16.08 -1.88 22.27
N GLU A 143 -16.52 -2.76 23.18
CA GLU A 143 -17.85 -3.39 23.13
C GLU A 143 -18.88 -2.35 23.60
N GLU A 144 -19.99 -2.12 22.88
CA GLU A 144 -21.33 -2.12 23.49
C GLU A 144 -22.47 -2.02 22.45
N THR A 145 -23.30 -3.06 22.45
CA THR A 145 -24.77 -3.12 22.29
C THR A 145 -25.53 -1.83 21.95
N THR A 146 -26.32 -1.86 20.88
CA THR A 146 -27.71 -1.35 20.91
C THR A 146 -28.64 -2.24 20.07
N VAL A 147 -29.45 -3.00 20.82
CA VAL A 147 -30.87 -3.37 20.65
C VAL A 147 -31.49 -3.28 19.26
#